data_AF-A0A2T2UEW8-F1
#
_entry.id   AF-A0A2T2UEW8-F1
#
_cell.length_a   1.000
_cell.length_b   1.000
_cell.length_c   1.000
_cell.angle_alpha   90.00
_cell.angle_beta   90.00
_cell.angle_gamma   90.00
#
_symmetry.space_group_name_H-M   'P 1'
#
loop_
_entity.id
_entity.type
_entity.pdbx_description
1 polymer ?
#
loop_
_entity_poly.entity_id
_entity_poly.type
_entity_poly.pdbx_seq_one_letter_code
_entity_poly.pdbx_strand_id
1 'polypeptide(L)'
;MKKKPEVAAALAFLLAAVLAPDARAQQERSEDANLGRLYRRARIDALAERFARRRLAPMPPVRLRTPRLDSLRAWVAPATTREHPEKSPAPPVPRIRERRAVLPLGRPVFKRRFAGVDWAYLGRTTGRRTVLDTMQTRRLRARLQGHYGDPTRTVVDADTLEGRPASEYVQFEYWFVANDSIPLKVVDPGGPFDRGLVFSAPARYRERLAELRADFFAPLIAARLRAPYVDYYYDTASGTWYRTGFDGRRFFTEPVDRSDVVPGRRPALRRERSDAGP
;
A
#
# COMPACT_ATOMS: atom_id res chain seq x y z
N MET A 1 -33.99 -52.71 -9.76
CA MET A 1 -33.80 -51.39 -10.42
C MET A 1 -33.12 -50.44 -9.44
N LYS A 2 -31.98 -49.87 -9.85
CA LYS A 2 -31.12 -48.94 -9.09
C LYS A 2 -31.70 -47.53 -9.11
N LYS A 3 -31.89 -46.87 -7.96
CA LYS A 3 -31.88 -45.40 -7.82
C LYS A 3 -31.41 -44.96 -6.41
N LYS A 4 -30.16 -44.53 -6.34
CA LYS A 4 -29.66 -43.31 -5.64
C LYS A 4 -29.05 -42.45 -6.78
N PRO A 5 -28.96 -41.10 -6.78
CA PRO A 5 -28.45 -40.30 -5.66
C PRO A 5 -28.79 -38.78 -5.71
N GLU A 6 -29.90 -38.28 -5.13
CA GLU A 6 -30.14 -36.82 -5.09
C GLU A 6 -29.69 -36.17 -3.78
N VAL A 7 -29.73 -36.90 -2.67
CA VAL A 7 -29.39 -36.34 -1.34
C VAL A 7 -27.87 -36.19 -1.14
N ALA A 8 -27.05 -36.97 -1.84
CA ALA A 8 -25.59 -36.88 -1.74
C ALA A 8 -25.01 -35.63 -2.43
N ALA A 9 -25.67 -35.13 -3.49
CA ALA A 9 -25.23 -33.95 -4.23
C ALA A 9 -25.46 -32.64 -3.46
N ALA A 10 -26.56 -32.55 -2.71
CA ALA A 10 -26.87 -31.37 -1.89
C ALA A 10 -25.94 -31.22 -0.69
N LEU A 11 -25.51 -32.32 -0.07
CA LEU A 11 -24.56 -32.30 1.04
C LEU A 11 -23.13 -31.96 0.57
N ALA A 12 -22.74 -32.42 -0.63
CA ALA A 12 -21.44 -32.07 -1.22
C ALA A 12 -21.33 -30.59 -1.60
N PHE A 13 -22.43 -29.96 -2.05
CA PHE A 13 -22.47 -28.52 -2.34
C PHE A 13 -22.42 -27.66 -1.08
N LEU A 14 -23.03 -28.10 0.02
CA LEU A 14 -22.96 -27.42 1.32
C LEU A 14 -21.57 -27.51 1.97
N LEU A 15 -20.83 -28.61 1.77
CA LEU A 15 -19.43 -28.71 2.25
C LEU A 15 -18.45 -27.86 1.41
N ALA A 16 -18.67 -27.72 0.10
CA ALA A 16 -17.81 -26.90 -0.76
C ALA A 16 -17.94 -25.39 -0.48
N ALA A 17 -19.10 -24.93 0.01
CA ALA A 17 -19.34 -23.53 0.36
C ALA A 17 -18.67 -23.12 1.70
N VAL A 18 -18.41 -24.08 2.59
CA VAL A 18 -17.77 -23.84 3.91
C VAL A 18 -16.23 -23.84 3.80
N LEU A 19 -15.66 -24.48 2.78
CA LEU A 19 -14.20 -24.58 2.54
C LEU A 19 -13.64 -23.55 1.53
N ALA A 20 -14.49 -22.70 0.94
CA ALA A 20 -14.08 -21.66 0.00
C ALA A 20 -13.63 -20.28 0.55
N PRO A 21 -13.66 -19.95 1.87
CA PRO A 21 -13.14 -18.65 2.33
C PRO A 21 -11.62 -18.54 2.23
N ASP A 22 -10.90 -19.68 2.29
CA ASP A 22 -9.43 -19.71 2.29
C ASP A 22 -8.82 -19.24 0.97
N ALA A 23 -9.41 -19.58 -0.18
CA ALA A 23 -8.89 -19.19 -1.48
C ALA A 23 -8.92 -17.67 -1.69
N ARG A 24 -9.98 -16.99 -1.22
CA ARG A 24 -10.10 -15.53 -1.30
C ARG A 24 -9.17 -14.83 -0.30
N ALA A 25 -9.08 -15.31 0.93
CA ALA A 25 -8.14 -14.77 1.91
C ALA A 25 -6.68 -14.93 1.45
N GLN A 26 -6.36 -16.04 0.79
CA GLN A 26 -5.02 -16.32 0.26
C GLN A 26 -4.68 -15.46 -0.97
N GLN A 27 -5.66 -15.17 -1.82
CA GLN A 27 -5.48 -14.25 -2.96
C GLN A 27 -5.37 -12.78 -2.50
N GLU A 28 -6.10 -12.38 -1.47
CA GLU A 28 -5.95 -11.06 -0.85
C GLU A 28 -4.59 -10.89 -0.15
N ARG A 29 -4.12 -11.92 0.57
CA ARG A 29 -2.76 -11.95 1.13
C ARG A 29 -1.69 -11.89 0.04
N SER A 30 -1.91 -12.56 -1.08
CA SER A 30 -0.95 -12.57 -2.19
C SER A 30 -0.86 -11.20 -2.89
N GLU A 31 -1.98 -10.48 -3.04
CA GLU A 31 -2.00 -9.11 -3.56
C GLU A 31 -1.28 -8.11 -2.63
N ASP A 32 -1.54 -8.18 -1.33
CA ASP A 32 -0.86 -7.35 -0.31
C ASP A 32 0.65 -7.66 -0.22
N ALA A 33 1.03 -8.94 -0.31
CA ALA A 33 2.43 -9.37 -0.34
C ALA A 33 3.14 -8.97 -1.63
N ASN A 34 2.42 -8.92 -2.76
CA ASN A 34 2.94 -8.48 -4.04
C ASN A 34 3.19 -6.97 -4.04
N LEU A 35 2.30 -6.20 -3.39
CA LEU A 35 2.46 -4.76 -3.18
C LEU A 35 3.74 -4.38 -2.46
N GLY A 36 4.04 -5.03 -1.33
CA GLY A 36 5.29 -4.74 -0.61
C GLY A 36 6.55 -5.19 -1.35
N ARG A 37 6.46 -6.25 -2.17
CA ARG A 37 7.56 -6.68 -3.05
C ARG A 37 7.83 -5.67 -4.16
N LEU A 38 6.78 -5.18 -4.82
CA LEU A 38 6.87 -4.14 -5.84
C LEU A 38 7.44 -2.83 -5.27
N TYR A 39 7.03 -2.46 -4.05
CA TYR A 39 7.59 -1.30 -3.35
C TYR A 39 9.09 -1.46 -3.01
N ARG A 40 9.48 -2.64 -2.50
CA ARG A 40 10.88 -2.92 -2.16
C ARG A 40 11.78 -2.83 -3.40
N ARG A 41 11.31 -3.36 -4.53
CA ARG A 41 12.00 -3.25 -5.82
C ARG A 41 12.20 -1.78 -6.20
N ALA A 42 11.12 -0.99 -6.21
CA ALA A 42 11.18 0.43 -6.53
C ALA A 42 12.09 1.24 -5.57
N ARG A 43 12.13 0.87 -4.29
CA ARG A 43 13.01 1.49 -3.28
C ARG A 43 14.48 1.13 -3.49
N ILE A 44 14.79 -0.15 -3.79
CA ILE A 44 16.16 -0.61 -4.08
C ILE A 44 16.67 0.09 -5.35
N ASP A 45 15.86 0.15 -6.40
CA ASP A 45 16.22 0.79 -7.66
C ASP A 45 16.52 2.29 -7.44
N ALA A 46 15.69 2.98 -6.66
CA ALA A 46 15.89 4.39 -6.32
C ALA A 46 17.13 4.64 -5.43
N LEU A 47 17.49 3.70 -4.55
CA LEU A 47 18.72 3.76 -3.75
C LEU A 47 19.96 3.48 -4.61
N ALA A 48 19.90 2.47 -5.48
CA ALA A 48 20.98 2.12 -6.41
C ALA A 48 21.33 3.31 -7.32
N GLU A 49 20.33 4.01 -7.86
CA GLU A 49 20.57 5.24 -8.63
C GLU A 49 21.19 6.37 -7.80
N ARG A 50 20.80 6.52 -6.52
CA ARG A 50 21.37 7.54 -5.62
C ARG A 50 22.86 7.29 -5.37
N PHE A 51 23.25 6.02 -5.27
CA PHE A 51 24.65 5.62 -5.16
C PHE A 51 25.38 5.71 -6.50
N ALA A 52 24.73 5.40 -7.63
CA ALA A 52 25.31 5.57 -8.96
C ALA A 52 25.63 7.04 -9.29
N ARG A 53 24.89 7.99 -8.70
CA ARG A 53 25.17 9.44 -8.83
C ARG A 53 26.26 9.95 -7.88
N ARG A 54 26.71 9.15 -6.90
CA ARG A 54 27.93 9.46 -6.13
C ARG A 54 29.12 9.02 -6.97
N ARG A 55 30.01 9.96 -7.32
CA ARG A 55 31.32 9.62 -7.91
C ARG A 55 32.18 8.91 -6.86
N LEU A 56 31.99 7.62 -6.71
CA LEU A 56 32.97 6.74 -6.09
C LEU A 56 34.01 6.44 -7.16
N ALA A 57 35.30 6.59 -6.84
CA ALA A 57 36.38 6.26 -7.75
C ALA A 57 36.22 4.78 -8.17
N PRO A 58 36.22 4.46 -9.48
CA PRO A 58 36.05 3.09 -9.93
C PRO A 58 37.22 2.25 -9.42
N MET A 59 36.92 1.24 -8.61
CA MET A 59 37.90 0.23 -8.24
C MET A 59 38.27 -0.56 -9.51
N PRO A 60 39.55 -0.86 -9.77
CA PRO A 60 39.95 -1.55 -10.99
C PRO A 60 39.22 -2.91 -11.11
N PRO A 61 38.72 -3.27 -12.31
CA PRO A 61 37.94 -4.49 -12.49
C PRO A 61 38.81 -5.72 -12.22
N VAL A 62 38.41 -6.51 -11.22
CA VAL A 62 39.00 -7.83 -10.96
C VAL A 62 38.45 -8.80 -12.02
N ARG A 63 39.33 -9.29 -12.91
CA ARG A 63 38.96 -10.28 -13.93
C ARG A 63 38.77 -11.64 -13.29
N LEU A 64 37.52 -12.03 -13.05
CA LEU A 64 37.19 -13.41 -12.69
C LEU A 64 37.20 -14.27 -13.96
N ARG A 65 38.13 -15.23 -14.03
CA ARG A 65 38.16 -16.24 -15.10
C ARG A 65 36.97 -17.18 -14.92
N THR A 66 35.95 -17.04 -15.77
CA THR A 66 34.89 -18.04 -15.91
C THR A 66 34.79 -18.45 -17.38
N PRO A 67 35.03 -19.73 -17.73
CA PRO A 67 34.74 -20.22 -19.07
C PRO A 67 33.26 -20.59 -19.15
N ARG A 68 32.57 -20.14 -20.22
CA ARG A 68 31.19 -20.47 -20.66
C ARG A 68 30.05 -19.52 -20.25
N LEU A 69 30.05 -18.28 -20.75
CA LEU A 69 28.88 -17.38 -20.68
C LEU A 69 28.64 -16.61 -22.00
N ASP A 70 28.77 -17.29 -23.14
CA ASP A 70 28.41 -16.72 -24.46
C ASP A 70 26.98 -17.04 -24.93
N SER A 71 26.17 -17.75 -24.12
CA SER A 71 24.80 -18.14 -24.50
C SER A 71 23.72 -17.09 -24.21
N LEU A 72 24.02 -16.00 -23.49
CA LEU A 72 23.02 -14.95 -23.18
C LEU A 72 22.92 -13.85 -24.24
N ARG A 73 23.94 -13.67 -25.10
CA ARG A 73 23.88 -12.69 -26.20
C ARG A 73 23.03 -13.15 -27.38
N ALA A 74 22.83 -14.46 -27.55
CA ALA A 74 21.97 -15.02 -28.59
C ALA A 74 20.47 -14.83 -28.31
N TRP A 75 20.08 -14.57 -27.06
CA TRP A 75 18.68 -14.37 -26.65
C TRP A 75 18.21 -12.91 -26.72
N VAL A 76 19.14 -11.99 -26.99
CA VAL A 76 18.87 -10.56 -27.20
C VAL A 76 19.10 -10.22 -28.67
N ALA A 77 18.40 -10.93 -29.55
CA ALA A 77 18.15 -10.39 -30.88
C ALA A 77 17.17 -9.21 -30.74
N PRO A 78 17.32 -8.12 -31.51
CA PRO A 78 16.42 -6.98 -31.44
C PRO A 78 15.03 -7.47 -31.86
N ALA A 79 14.11 -7.53 -30.91
CA ALA A 79 12.70 -7.68 -31.21
C ALA A 79 12.34 -6.51 -32.14
N THR A 80 12.05 -6.86 -33.38
CA THR A 80 11.46 -5.99 -34.38
C THR A 80 10.37 -5.15 -33.74
N THR A 81 10.39 -3.85 -34.04
CA THR A 81 9.35 -2.88 -33.75
C THR A 81 7.99 -3.50 -34.11
N ARG A 82 7.32 -4.09 -33.12
CA ARG A 82 5.89 -4.31 -33.19
C ARG A 82 5.30 -2.91 -33.18
N GLU A 83 4.79 -2.49 -34.33
CA GLU A 83 3.92 -1.33 -34.43
C GLU A 83 2.89 -1.45 -33.31
N HIS A 84 3.00 -0.56 -32.33
CA HIS A 84 1.97 -0.39 -31.33
C HIS A 84 0.69 -0.05 -32.09
N PRO A 85 -0.43 -0.78 -31.90
CA PRO A 85 -1.70 -0.32 -32.42
C PRO A 85 -1.89 1.11 -31.89
N GLU A 86 -2.22 2.02 -32.80
CA GLU A 86 -2.34 3.46 -32.53
C GLU A 86 -2.92 3.68 -31.14
N LYS A 87 -2.12 4.30 -30.28
CA LYS A 87 -2.47 4.62 -28.89
C LYS A 87 -3.73 5.49 -28.97
N SER A 88 -4.90 4.86 -28.83
CA SER A 88 -6.17 5.56 -28.68
C SER A 88 -5.93 6.71 -27.70
N PRO A 89 -6.30 7.95 -28.04
CA PRO A 89 -5.99 9.11 -27.22
C PRO A 89 -6.42 8.79 -25.80
N ALA A 90 -5.47 8.82 -24.87
CA ALA A 90 -5.74 8.49 -23.48
C ALA A 90 -6.93 9.33 -23.03
N PRO A 91 -7.98 8.73 -22.42
CA PRO A 91 -9.16 9.47 -22.02
C PRO A 91 -8.76 10.67 -21.15
N PRO A 92 -9.49 11.80 -21.24
CA PRO A 92 -9.16 12.98 -20.46
C PRO A 92 -9.08 12.61 -18.98
N VAL A 93 -8.09 13.14 -18.27
CA VAL A 93 -7.93 12.87 -16.83
C VAL A 93 -9.16 13.43 -16.12
N PRO A 94 -9.95 12.58 -15.45
CA PRO A 94 -11.09 13.08 -14.71
C PRO A 94 -10.58 13.92 -13.55
N ARG A 95 -10.98 15.19 -13.51
CA ARG A 95 -10.76 16.05 -12.35
C ARG A 95 -11.53 15.45 -11.16
N ILE A 96 -10.84 15.18 -10.06
CA ILE A 96 -11.39 14.68 -8.81
C ILE A 96 -12.10 15.83 -8.10
N ARG A 97 -13.42 15.86 -8.25
CA ARG A 97 -14.31 16.79 -7.57
C ARG A 97 -14.66 16.25 -6.18
N GLU A 98 -14.98 14.96 -6.13
CA GLU A 98 -15.44 14.30 -4.92
C GLU A 98 -14.48 13.18 -4.49
N ARG A 99 -14.28 13.05 -3.18
CA ARG A 99 -13.40 12.06 -2.54
C ARG A 99 -14.15 11.47 -1.36
N ARG A 100 -14.68 10.26 -1.51
CA ARG A 100 -15.37 9.56 -0.42
C ARG A 100 -14.44 8.51 0.18
N ALA A 101 -14.07 8.69 1.45
CA ALA A 101 -13.31 7.69 2.18
C ALA A 101 -14.18 6.46 2.45
N VAL A 102 -13.57 5.27 2.33
CA VAL A 102 -14.21 4.01 2.65
C VAL A 102 -13.84 3.65 4.08
N LEU A 103 -14.82 3.64 4.97
CA LEU A 103 -14.62 3.23 6.36
C LEU A 103 -14.34 1.72 6.46
N PRO A 104 -13.77 1.22 7.58
CA PRO A 104 -13.49 -0.20 7.76
C PRO A 104 -14.68 -1.13 7.45
N LEU A 105 -15.89 -0.77 7.89
CA LEU A 105 -17.12 -1.53 7.62
C LEU A 105 -17.53 -1.55 6.13
N GLY A 106 -17.09 -0.55 5.34
CA GLY A 106 -17.37 -0.46 3.91
C GLY A 106 -16.46 -1.32 3.03
N ARG A 107 -15.41 -1.93 3.60
CA ARG A 107 -14.42 -2.75 2.86
C ARG A 107 -15.06 -3.86 2.02
N PRO A 108 -15.99 -4.68 2.53
CA PRO A 108 -16.57 -5.77 1.73
C PRO A 108 -17.36 -5.25 0.53
N VAL A 109 -18.06 -4.12 0.68
CA VAL A 109 -18.82 -3.49 -0.41
C VAL A 109 -17.87 -2.93 -1.47
N PHE A 110 -16.81 -2.24 -1.05
CA PHE A 110 -15.80 -1.72 -1.97
C PHE A 110 -15.13 -2.84 -2.77
N LYS A 111 -14.67 -3.90 -2.09
CA LYS A 111 -14.05 -5.07 -2.74
C LYS A 111 -14.99 -5.69 -3.77
N ARG A 112 -16.25 -5.94 -3.39
CA ARG A 112 -17.24 -6.54 -4.31
C ARG A 112 -17.50 -5.64 -5.52
N ARG A 113 -17.65 -4.32 -5.30
CA ARG A 113 -17.92 -3.35 -6.38
C ARG A 113 -16.76 -3.25 -7.39
N PHE A 114 -15.53 -3.44 -6.94
CA PHE A 114 -14.33 -3.23 -7.75
C PHE A 114 -13.46 -4.50 -7.89
N ALA A 115 -14.08 -5.69 -7.79
CA ALA A 115 -13.38 -6.98 -7.75
C ALA A 115 -12.54 -7.32 -8.99
N GLY A 116 -12.79 -6.67 -10.13
CA GLY A 116 -12.06 -6.88 -11.39
C GLY A 116 -11.17 -5.71 -11.80
N VAL A 117 -10.82 -4.81 -10.87
CA VAL A 117 -9.97 -3.66 -11.17
C VAL A 117 -8.51 -4.07 -11.12
N ASP A 118 -7.84 -4.01 -12.27
CA ASP A 118 -6.39 -4.01 -12.32
C ASP A 118 -5.84 -2.70 -11.75
N TRP A 119 -4.81 -2.78 -10.93
CA TRP A 119 -4.24 -1.61 -10.25
C TRP A 119 -2.93 -1.15 -10.89
N ALA A 120 -2.77 0.16 -11.01
CA ALA A 120 -1.49 0.82 -11.21
C ALA A 120 -1.09 1.57 -9.95
N TYR A 121 0.23 1.62 -9.71
CA TYR A 121 0.81 2.10 -8.47
C TYR A 121 1.82 3.20 -8.75
N LEU A 122 1.79 4.25 -7.93
CA LEU A 122 2.76 5.32 -7.95
C LEU A 122 3.24 5.57 -6.53
N GLY A 123 4.46 5.11 -6.27
CA GLY A 123 5.22 5.49 -5.08
C GLY A 123 5.87 6.87 -5.26
N ARG A 124 7.03 7.05 -4.63
CA ARG A 124 7.83 8.27 -4.77
C ARG A 124 8.36 8.40 -6.20
N THR A 125 8.11 9.53 -6.85
CA THR A 125 8.56 9.78 -8.23
C THR A 125 10.08 10.00 -8.27
N THR A 126 10.77 9.32 -9.19
CA THR A 126 12.25 9.30 -9.34
C THR A 126 12.83 10.54 -10.02
N GLY A 127 12.02 11.27 -10.78
CA GLY A 127 12.42 12.54 -11.41
C GLY A 127 12.18 13.75 -10.50
N ARG A 128 11.06 14.44 -10.74
CA ARG A 128 10.70 15.66 -10.00
C ARG A 128 10.07 15.29 -8.66
N ARG A 129 10.84 15.41 -7.58
CA ARG A 129 10.33 15.22 -6.22
C ARG A 129 9.24 16.26 -5.92
N THR A 130 8.03 15.80 -5.65
CA THR A 130 6.92 16.66 -5.24
C THR A 130 6.96 16.93 -3.74
N VAL A 131 6.16 17.91 -3.29
CA VAL A 131 5.95 18.14 -1.85
C VAL A 131 5.47 16.86 -1.15
N LEU A 132 4.62 16.06 -1.81
CA LEU A 132 4.14 14.78 -1.27
C LEU A 132 5.27 13.76 -1.09
N ASP A 133 6.18 13.64 -2.04
CA ASP A 133 7.28 12.66 -1.98
C ASP A 133 8.33 12.98 -0.90
N THR A 134 8.35 14.22 -0.43
CA THR A 134 9.30 14.71 0.57
C THR A 134 8.66 14.89 1.94
N MET A 135 7.33 14.94 2.05
CA MET A 135 6.65 15.10 3.32
C MET A 135 6.79 13.83 4.17
N GLN A 136 7.10 13.99 5.46
CA GLN A 136 7.14 12.87 6.41
C GLN A 136 5.80 12.15 6.44
N THR A 137 5.81 10.82 6.43
CA THR A 137 4.60 10.01 6.37
C THR A 137 3.65 10.30 7.53
N ARG A 138 4.17 10.45 8.76
CA ARG A 138 3.37 10.85 9.93
C ARG A 138 2.61 12.18 9.74
N ARG A 139 3.17 13.13 8.99
CA ARG A 139 2.48 14.40 8.68
C ARG A 139 1.36 14.19 7.66
N LEU A 140 1.58 13.34 6.66
CA LEU A 140 0.54 12.97 5.69
C LEU A 140 -0.58 12.19 6.39
N ARG A 141 -0.24 11.27 7.30
CA ARG A 141 -1.18 10.50 8.11
C ARG A 141 -2.08 11.38 8.99
N ALA A 142 -1.52 12.40 9.65
CA ALA A 142 -2.31 13.38 10.42
C ALA A 142 -3.25 14.22 9.53
N ARG A 143 -2.82 14.56 8.31
CA ARG A 143 -3.66 15.27 7.34
C ARG A 143 -4.78 14.40 6.81
N LEU A 144 -4.49 13.14 6.47
CA LEU A 144 -5.50 12.16 6.10
C LEU A 144 -6.53 11.98 7.21
N GLN A 145 -6.08 11.89 8.48
CA GLN A 145 -6.99 11.85 9.63
C GLN A 145 -7.90 13.08 9.67
N GLY A 146 -7.33 14.29 9.49
CA GLY A 146 -8.10 15.52 9.55
C GLY A 146 -9.15 15.66 8.45
N HIS A 147 -8.87 15.13 7.25
CA HIS A 147 -9.77 15.23 6.11
C HIS A 147 -10.77 14.08 6.01
N TYR A 148 -10.39 12.88 6.43
CA TYR A 148 -11.10 11.65 6.10
C TYR A 148 -11.36 10.73 7.30
N GLY A 149 -10.90 11.11 8.50
CA GLY A 149 -11.03 10.28 9.69
C GLY A 149 -10.10 9.06 9.63
N ASP A 150 -10.58 7.95 10.17
CA ASP A 150 -9.74 6.77 10.36
C ASP A 150 -9.41 6.05 9.05
N PRO A 151 -8.22 5.40 8.98
CA PRO A 151 -7.87 4.58 7.84
C PRO A 151 -8.83 3.40 7.70
N THR A 152 -9.04 3.01 6.46
CA THR A 152 -9.81 1.81 6.08
C THR A 152 -9.22 0.57 6.74
N ARG A 153 -7.89 0.49 6.79
CA ARG A 153 -7.15 -0.61 7.42
C ARG A 153 -5.84 -0.11 8.04
N THR A 154 -5.43 -0.74 9.12
CA THR A 154 -4.14 -0.57 9.79
C THR A 154 -3.42 -1.92 9.87
N VAL A 155 -2.15 -1.89 10.25
CA VAL A 155 -1.34 -3.12 10.41
C VAL A 155 -1.99 -4.15 11.33
N VAL A 156 -2.71 -3.71 12.37
CA VAL A 156 -3.39 -4.59 13.32
C VAL A 156 -4.68 -5.18 12.81
N ASP A 157 -5.29 -4.64 11.75
CA ASP A 157 -6.52 -5.19 11.17
C ASP A 157 -6.27 -6.41 10.27
N ALA A 158 -5.11 -7.04 10.41
CA ALA A 158 -4.77 -8.31 9.79
C ALA A 158 -5.19 -9.50 10.66
N ASP A 159 -5.55 -10.62 10.02
CA ASP A 159 -5.95 -11.85 10.73
C ASP A 159 -4.84 -12.40 11.63
N THR A 160 -3.57 -12.22 11.21
CA THR A 160 -2.39 -12.58 11.98
C THR A 160 -1.34 -11.49 11.87
N LEU A 161 -0.54 -11.35 12.92
CA LEU A 161 0.62 -10.46 13.02
C LEU A 161 1.95 -11.22 13.06
N GLU A 162 1.91 -12.55 12.96
CA GLU A 162 3.09 -13.42 13.14
C GLU A 162 3.52 -14.07 11.83
N GLY A 163 4.83 -14.30 11.70
CA GLY A 163 5.43 -15.03 10.57
C GLY A 163 5.32 -14.36 9.20
N ARG A 164 4.80 -13.13 9.13
CA ARG A 164 4.58 -12.44 7.86
C ARG A 164 5.89 -11.90 7.30
N PRO A 165 6.11 -11.97 5.97
CA PRO A 165 7.25 -11.31 5.36
C PRO A 165 7.12 -9.80 5.55
N ALA A 166 8.25 -9.12 5.75
CA ALA A 166 8.29 -7.67 5.96
C ALA A 166 7.54 -6.84 4.90
N SER A 167 7.37 -7.36 3.68
CA SER A 167 6.56 -6.74 2.62
C SER A 167 5.06 -6.69 2.90
N GLU A 168 4.53 -7.54 3.80
CA GLU A 168 3.11 -7.59 4.12
C GLU A 168 2.70 -6.65 5.27
N TYR A 169 3.67 -5.99 5.93
CA TYR A 169 3.39 -5.00 6.96
C TYR A 169 3.10 -3.64 6.34
N VAL A 170 1.91 -3.55 5.75
CA VAL A 170 1.31 -2.26 5.43
C VAL A 170 0.84 -1.61 6.73
N GLN A 171 1.37 -0.43 7.04
CA GLN A 171 1.14 0.25 8.31
C GLN A 171 -0.27 0.82 8.37
N PHE A 172 -0.70 1.45 7.28
CA PHE A 172 -2.10 1.82 7.07
C PHE A 172 -2.48 1.89 5.59
N GLU A 173 -3.77 1.78 5.35
CA GLU A 173 -4.41 1.95 4.06
C GLU A 173 -5.65 2.83 4.19
N TYR A 174 -5.77 3.81 3.30
CA TYR A 174 -7.02 4.48 3.02
C TYR A 174 -7.52 4.07 1.63
N TRP A 175 -8.78 3.69 1.55
CA TRP A 175 -9.46 3.44 0.30
C TRP A 175 -10.45 4.56 0.05
N PHE A 176 -10.60 4.94 -1.22
CA PHE A 176 -11.51 6.00 -1.61
C PHE A 176 -12.29 5.60 -2.85
N VAL A 177 -13.46 6.21 -2.99
CA VAL A 177 -14.16 6.32 -4.26
C VAL A 177 -14.14 7.79 -4.66
N ALA A 178 -13.46 8.09 -5.77
CA ALA A 178 -13.43 9.41 -6.39
C ALA A 178 -14.48 9.51 -7.49
N ASN A 179 -15.20 10.64 -7.54
CA ASN A 179 -16.29 10.89 -8.49
C ASN A 179 -17.23 9.67 -8.66
N ASP A 180 -17.58 9.03 -7.53
CA ASP A 180 -18.43 7.84 -7.39
C ASP A 180 -18.06 6.58 -8.19
N SER A 181 -16.96 6.58 -8.93
CA SER A 181 -16.67 5.54 -9.93
C SER A 181 -15.20 5.12 -9.99
N ILE A 182 -14.30 5.91 -9.41
CA ILE A 182 -12.86 5.67 -9.48
C ILE A 182 -12.39 5.15 -8.12
N PRO A 183 -12.09 3.84 -7.98
CA PRO A 183 -11.53 3.32 -6.76
C PRO A 183 -10.07 3.77 -6.62
N LEU A 184 -9.69 4.29 -5.47
CA LEU A 184 -8.32 4.72 -5.19
C LEU A 184 -7.83 4.08 -3.89
N LYS A 185 -6.53 3.84 -3.79
CA LYS A 185 -5.87 3.44 -2.53
C LYS A 185 -4.70 4.36 -2.22
N VAL A 186 -4.53 4.67 -0.95
CA VAL A 186 -3.39 5.39 -0.41
C VAL A 186 -2.79 4.55 0.70
N VAL A 187 -1.54 4.17 0.55
CA VAL A 187 -0.90 3.14 1.36
C VAL A 187 0.41 3.63 1.95
N ASP A 188 0.65 3.31 3.22
CA ASP A 188 1.95 3.47 3.87
C ASP A 188 2.61 2.11 4.13
N PRO A 189 3.62 1.72 3.34
CA PRO A 189 4.43 0.54 3.60
C PRO A 189 5.63 0.81 4.52
N GLY A 190 5.98 2.08 4.78
CA GLY A 190 7.25 2.47 5.39
C GLY A 190 7.15 2.87 6.85
N GLY A 191 6.00 3.39 7.27
CA GLY A 191 5.74 3.83 8.63
C GLY A 191 6.16 5.27 8.93
N PRO A 192 6.16 5.66 10.21
CA PRO A 192 6.23 7.06 10.64
C PRO A 192 7.57 7.75 10.33
N PHE A 193 8.63 6.97 10.08
CA PHE A 193 9.98 7.45 9.80
C PHE A 193 10.25 7.68 8.30
N ASP A 194 9.39 7.18 7.42
CA ASP A 194 9.54 7.34 5.97
C ASP A 194 8.92 8.67 5.48
N ARG A 195 8.91 8.84 4.16
CA ARG A 195 8.33 9.98 3.46
C ARG A 195 7.44 9.52 2.31
N GLY A 196 6.42 10.32 2.04
CA GLY A 196 5.47 10.05 0.99
C GLY A 196 4.54 8.87 1.29
N LEU A 197 3.69 8.58 0.32
CA LEU A 197 2.72 7.49 0.35
C LEU A 197 2.64 6.87 -1.03
N VAL A 198 2.26 5.60 -1.09
CA VAL A 198 1.94 4.94 -2.35
C VAL A 198 0.51 5.29 -2.72
N PHE A 199 0.31 5.79 -3.93
CA PHE A 199 -1.00 6.06 -4.51
C PHE A 199 -1.33 4.98 -5.53
N SER A 200 -2.58 4.49 -5.54
CA SER A 200 -3.02 3.46 -6.48
C SER A 200 -4.36 3.83 -7.09
N ALA A 201 -4.51 3.52 -8.37
CA ALA A 201 -5.72 3.74 -9.15
C ALA A 201 -5.87 2.64 -10.22
N PRO A 202 -7.01 2.52 -10.91
CA PRO A 202 -7.19 1.57 -12.00
C PRO A 202 -6.09 1.69 -13.06
N ALA A 203 -5.64 0.55 -13.59
CA ALA A 203 -4.54 0.44 -14.54
C ALA A 203 -4.75 1.25 -15.83
N ARG A 204 -6.01 1.49 -16.21
CA ARG A 204 -6.38 2.41 -17.31
C ARG A 204 -5.87 3.84 -17.12
N TYR A 205 -5.51 4.25 -15.90
CA TYR A 205 -4.92 5.55 -15.59
C TYR A 205 -3.40 5.52 -15.41
N ARG A 206 -2.71 4.41 -15.73
CA ARG A 206 -1.26 4.23 -15.52
C ARG A 206 -0.43 5.40 -16.06
N GLU A 207 -0.71 5.83 -17.29
CA GLU A 207 -0.01 6.93 -17.98
C GLU A 207 -0.24 8.31 -17.33
N ARG A 208 -1.31 8.46 -16.53
CA ARG A 208 -1.73 9.74 -15.93
C ARG A 208 -1.75 9.69 -14.40
N LEU A 209 -1.12 8.67 -13.81
CA LEU A 209 -1.21 8.39 -12.38
C LEU A 209 -0.60 9.53 -11.53
N ALA A 210 0.41 10.21 -12.05
CA ALA A 210 1.03 11.37 -11.40
C ALA A 210 0.07 12.57 -11.29
N GLU A 211 -0.69 12.85 -12.35
CA GLU A 211 -1.68 13.93 -12.37
C GLU A 211 -2.86 13.62 -11.46
N LEU A 212 -3.37 12.38 -11.53
CA LEU A 212 -4.45 11.92 -10.66
C LEU A 212 -4.05 11.98 -9.17
N ARG A 213 -2.80 11.61 -8.85
CA ARG A 213 -2.24 11.75 -7.50
C ARG A 213 -2.16 13.21 -7.08
N ALA A 214 -1.66 14.09 -7.94
CA ALA A 214 -1.53 15.51 -7.64
C ALA A 214 -2.91 16.14 -7.34
N ASP A 215 -3.90 15.87 -8.17
CA ASP A 215 -5.26 16.37 -8.00
C ASP A 215 -5.95 15.75 -6.76
N PHE A 216 -5.73 14.47 -6.49
CA PHE A 216 -6.25 13.82 -5.28
C PHE A 216 -5.74 14.51 -4.00
N PHE A 217 -4.44 14.78 -3.92
CA PHE A 217 -3.79 15.32 -2.74
C PHE A 217 -3.77 16.85 -2.66
N ALA A 218 -4.16 17.58 -3.70
CA ALA A 218 -4.14 19.04 -3.72
C ALA A 218 -4.85 19.67 -2.50
N PRO A 219 -6.07 19.24 -2.10
CA PRO A 219 -6.74 19.78 -0.92
C PRO A 219 -5.96 19.51 0.39
N LEU A 220 -5.35 18.32 0.50
CA LEU A 220 -4.59 17.91 1.69
C LEU A 220 -3.32 18.73 1.87
N ILE A 221 -2.70 19.13 0.76
CA ILE A 221 -1.51 19.99 0.79
C ILE A 221 -1.90 21.42 1.17
N ALA A 222 -2.99 21.95 0.59
CA ALA A 222 -3.45 23.32 0.77
C ALA A 222 -3.97 23.60 2.19
N ALA A 223 -4.90 22.79 2.70
CA ALA A 223 -5.62 23.10 3.94
C ALA A 223 -4.78 22.97 5.22
N ARG A 224 -3.64 22.26 5.16
CA ARG A 224 -2.74 21.96 6.31
C ARG A 224 -3.45 21.42 7.58
N LEU A 225 -4.71 21.03 7.48
CA LEU A 225 -5.52 20.46 8.55
C LEU A 225 -4.86 19.19 9.05
N ARG A 226 -4.77 19.03 10.37
CA ARG A 226 -4.24 17.84 11.02
C ARG A 226 -5.17 17.48 12.16
N ALA A 227 -5.51 16.19 12.28
CA ALA A 227 -6.22 15.68 13.44
C ALA A 227 -5.34 14.71 14.23
N PRO A 228 -5.52 14.63 15.56
CA PRO A 228 -4.86 13.63 16.39
C PRO A 228 -5.16 12.21 15.90
N TYR A 229 -4.15 11.34 15.98
CA TYR A 229 -4.30 9.92 15.67
C TYR A 229 -3.27 9.10 16.46
N VAL A 230 -3.53 7.80 16.60
CA VAL A 230 -2.55 6.82 17.06
C VAL A 230 -2.69 5.55 16.24
N ASP A 231 -1.55 4.97 15.87
CA ASP A 231 -1.46 3.69 15.17
C ASP A 231 -0.38 2.83 15.85
N TYR A 232 -0.46 1.52 15.63
CA TYR A 232 0.69 0.66 15.83
C TYR A 232 1.56 0.68 14.58
N TYR A 233 2.87 0.60 14.78
CA TYR A 233 3.87 0.51 13.73
C TYR A 233 4.79 -0.67 14.03
N TYR A 234 5.03 -1.51 13.05
CA TYR A 234 6.03 -2.58 13.16
C TYR A 234 7.26 -2.22 12.35
N ASP A 235 8.39 -2.03 13.04
CA ASP A 235 9.68 -1.88 12.39
C ASP A 235 10.27 -3.25 12.06
N THR A 236 10.16 -3.63 10.78
CA THR A 236 10.70 -4.90 10.29
C THR A 236 12.22 -5.02 10.39
N ALA A 237 12.96 -3.91 10.50
CA ALA A 237 14.42 -3.96 10.59
C ALA A 237 14.90 -4.33 12.01
N SER A 238 14.22 -3.84 13.03
CA SER A 238 14.52 -4.11 14.44
C SER A 238 13.63 -5.18 15.07
N GLY A 239 12.55 -5.59 14.40
CA GLY A 239 11.54 -6.49 14.97
C GLY A 239 10.73 -5.85 16.10
N THR A 240 10.76 -4.52 16.20
CA THR A 240 10.17 -3.79 17.34
C THR A 240 8.80 -3.23 16.99
N TRP A 241 7.86 -3.37 17.91
CA TRP A 241 6.56 -2.70 17.84
C TRP A 241 6.62 -1.32 18.49
N TYR A 242 5.93 -0.38 17.86
CA TYR A 242 5.80 0.98 18.36
C TYR A 242 4.35 1.41 18.38
N ARG A 243 4.01 2.24 19.34
CA ARG A 243 2.84 3.12 19.32
C ARG A 243 3.27 4.48 18.79
N THR A 244 2.70 4.90 17.67
CA THR A 244 3.07 6.17 17.02
C THR A 244 1.83 7.01 16.74
N GLY A 245 1.98 8.33 16.69
CA GLY A 245 0.82 9.18 16.45
C GLY A 245 1.11 10.67 16.48
N PHE A 246 0.02 11.43 16.49
CA PHE A 246 -0.02 12.86 16.69
C PHE A 246 -1.05 13.15 17.78
N ASP A 247 -0.67 13.84 18.84
CA ASP A 247 -1.57 14.15 19.97
C ASP A 247 -2.34 15.48 19.80
N GLY A 248 -2.16 16.15 18.66
CA GLY A 248 -2.68 17.50 18.40
C GLY A 248 -1.61 18.59 18.52
N ARG A 249 -0.49 18.30 19.20
CA ARG A 249 0.63 19.23 19.40
C ARG A 249 1.93 18.69 18.81
N ARG A 250 2.28 17.45 19.15
CA ARG A 250 3.54 16.79 18.75
C ARG A 250 3.30 15.39 18.18
N PHE A 251 4.27 14.96 17.37
CA PHE A 251 4.34 13.58 16.92
C PHE A 251 5.11 12.75 17.93
N PHE A 252 4.67 11.54 18.21
CA PHE A 252 5.31 10.61 19.13
C PHE A 252 5.53 9.25 18.47
N THR A 253 6.54 8.54 18.96
CA THR A 253 6.81 7.14 18.65
C THR A 253 7.45 6.52 19.88
N GLU A 254 6.77 5.55 20.48
CA GLU A 254 7.14 4.92 21.73
C GLU A 254 7.19 3.41 21.50
N PRO A 255 8.25 2.70 21.91
CA PRO A 255 8.27 1.24 21.84
C PRO A 255 7.16 0.67 22.72
N VAL A 256 6.57 -0.43 22.29
CA VAL A 256 5.56 -1.18 23.05
C VAL A 256 5.89 -2.66 23.03
N ASP A 257 5.44 -3.38 24.05
CA ASP A 257 5.58 -4.83 24.05
C ASP A 257 4.68 -5.44 22.97
N ARG A 258 5.15 -6.52 22.33
CA ARG A 258 4.36 -7.25 21.35
C ARG A 258 3.04 -7.74 21.94
N SER A 259 3.02 -8.11 23.23
CA SER A 259 1.83 -8.56 23.95
C SER A 259 0.75 -7.48 24.09
N ASP A 260 1.12 -6.20 24.03
CA ASP A 260 0.17 -5.08 24.03
C ASP A 260 -0.52 -4.89 22.66
N VAL A 261 -0.01 -5.53 21.60
CA VAL A 261 -0.53 -5.41 20.24
C VAL A 261 -1.47 -6.58 19.94
N VAL A 262 -2.77 -6.31 19.96
CA VAL A 262 -3.80 -7.34 19.71
C VAL A 262 -4.34 -7.21 18.30
N PRO A 263 -4.33 -8.28 17.47
CA PRO A 263 -4.98 -8.27 16.16
C PRO A 263 -6.43 -7.81 16.24
N GLY A 264 -6.85 -6.97 15.29
CA GLY A 264 -8.16 -6.32 15.24
C GLY A 264 -8.37 -5.18 16.23
N ARG A 265 -7.43 -4.93 17.16
CA ARG A 265 -7.56 -3.88 18.18
C ARG A 265 -6.65 -2.70 17.87
N ARG A 266 -7.25 -1.61 17.39
CA ARG A 266 -6.53 -0.35 17.18
C ARG A 266 -6.18 0.33 18.51
N PRO A 267 -5.04 1.03 18.60
CA PRO A 267 -4.67 1.75 19.81
C PRO A 267 -5.58 2.98 19.99
N ALA A 268 -5.74 3.43 21.24
CA ALA A 268 -6.44 4.66 21.56
C ALA A 268 -5.47 5.77 21.93
N LEU A 269 -5.82 7.01 21.57
CA LEU A 269 -5.16 8.17 22.15
C LEU A 269 -5.44 8.13 23.65
N ARG A 270 -4.39 8.00 24.47
CA ARG A 270 -4.54 8.23 25.90
C ARG A 270 -5.01 9.67 26.04
N ARG A 271 -6.27 9.85 26.45
CA ARG A 271 -6.68 11.13 27.02
C ARG A 271 -5.86 11.26 28.30
N GLU A 272 -5.13 12.35 28.45
CA GLU A 272 -4.65 12.72 29.79
C GLU A 272 -5.87 12.65 30.69
N ARG A 273 -5.80 11.82 31.74
CA ARG A 273 -6.73 11.98 32.85
C ARG A 273 -6.53 13.42 33.28
N SER A 274 -7.55 14.24 33.09
CA SER A 274 -7.75 15.38 33.97
C SER A 274 -8.00 14.80 35.35
N ASP A 275 -6.92 14.38 36.03
CA ASP A 275 -6.89 14.27 37.47
C ASP A 275 -6.94 15.70 37.99
N ALA A 276 -8.12 16.31 37.88
CA ALA A 276 -8.52 17.40 38.74
C ALA A 276 -9.17 16.73 39.96
N GLY A 277 -8.31 16.37 40.92
CA GLY A 277 -8.66 16.37 42.32
C GLY A 277 -7.78 17.41 43.02
N PRO A 278 -8.13 17.89 44.21
CA PRO A 278 -9.20 17.41 45.10
C PRO A 278 -10.51 18.19 45.00
#